data_AF-A0A3S1RFT4-F1
#
_entry.id   AF-A0A3S1RFT4-F1
#
_cell.length_a   1.000
_cell.length_b   1.000
_cell.length_c   1.000
_cell.angle_alpha   90.00
_cell.angle_beta   90.00
_cell.angle_gamma   90.00
#
_symmetry.space_group_name_H-M   'P 1'
#
loop_
_entity.id
_entity.type
_entity.pdbx_description
1 polymer ?
#
loop_
_entity_poly.entity_id
_entity_poly.type
_entity_poly.pdbx_seq_one_letter_code
_entity_poly.pdbx_strand_id
1 'polypeptide(L)'
;AELIPLERDLALARLTGGAYHAAKISSAMAAGAVNRAKTDGANVTAGVAIHNLSLNENDVGEYRTFFRLTPPLRAEDDRLAMIEAIKDGTIDIIVSSHDPQDVDTKRLPFADAAAGAIGLETLLGAALRLYHNGDVPLLRLIETLSTAPARLFGLPGGTL
;
A
#
# COMPACT_ATOMS: atom_id res chain seq x y z
N ALA A 1 7.00 13.19 0.61
CA ALA A 1 7.16 13.05 2.08
C ALA A 1 7.60 11.63 2.46
N GLU A 2 6.91 10.57 2.05
CA GLU A 2 7.26 9.17 2.43
C GLU A 2 8.63 8.69 1.94
N LEU A 3 9.12 9.20 0.81
CA LEU A 3 10.35 8.70 0.16
C LEU A 3 11.62 8.91 1.00
N ILE A 4 11.78 10.08 1.62
CA ILE A 4 13.01 10.42 2.37
C ILE A 4 13.23 9.48 3.57
N PRO A 5 12.26 9.28 4.49
CA PRO A 5 12.43 8.32 5.56
C PRO A 5 12.55 6.88 5.03
N LEU A 6 11.86 6.54 3.94
CA LEU A 6 11.98 5.22 3.30
C LEU A 6 13.42 4.96 2.83
N GLU A 7 14.02 5.84 2.03
CA GLU A 7 15.39 5.69 1.52
C GLU A 7 16.41 5.56 2.66
N ARG A 8 16.23 6.36 3.74
CA ARG A 8 17.04 6.21 4.95
C ARG A 8 16.91 4.80 5.55
N ASP A 9 15.69 4.33 5.75
CA ASP A 9 15.44 3.03 6.38
C ASP A 9 15.94 1.86 5.51
N LEU A 10 15.77 1.96 4.18
CA LEU A 10 16.31 0.99 3.22
C LEU A 10 17.85 0.96 3.26
N ALA A 11 18.51 2.11 3.36
CA ALA A 11 19.96 2.17 3.50
C ALA A 11 20.44 1.53 4.81
N LEU A 12 19.72 1.76 5.92
CA LEU A 12 20.01 1.13 7.21
C LEU A 12 19.80 -0.39 7.16
N ALA A 13 18.72 -0.86 6.55
CA ALA A 13 18.45 -2.29 6.37
C ALA A 13 19.56 -2.96 5.55
N ARG A 14 20.00 -2.33 4.47
CA ARG A 14 21.13 -2.82 3.66
C ARG A 14 22.44 -2.87 4.44
N LEU A 15 22.76 -1.81 5.19
CA LEU A 15 24.00 -1.73 5.97
C LEU A 15 24.06 -2.79 7.08
N THR A 16 22.92 -3.07 7.72
CA THR A 16 22.83 -3.95 8.89
C THR A 16 22.50 -5.40 8.53
N GLY A 17 21.97 -5.66 7.33
CA GLY A 17 21.36 -6.93 6.96
C GLY A 17 20.03 -7.22 7.67
N GLY A 18 19.47 -6.25 8.38
CA GLY A 18 18.20 -6.39 9.09
C GLY A 18 17.02 -6.54 8.13
N ALA A 19 15.99 -7.28 8.57
CA ALA A 19 14.72 -7.35 7.85
C ALA A 19 13.93 -6.04 8.05
N TYR A 20 13.52 -5.41 6.96
CA TYR A 20 12.69 -4.21 6.99
C TYR A 20 11.42 -4.37 6.14
N HIS A 21 10.29 -3.95 6.69
CA HIS A 21 9.02 -3.92 5.97
C HIS A 21 8.48 -2.49 5.93
N ALA A 22 8.40 -1.91 4.72
CA ALA A 22 7.71 -0.65 4.51
C ALA A 22 6.20 -0.90 4.53
N ALA A 23 5.55 -0.62 5.67
CA ALA A 23 4.16 -1.00 5.95
C ALA A 23 3.16 -0.61 4.85
N LYS A 24 3.29 0.61 4.31
CA LYS A 24 2.48 1.11 3.20
C LYS A 24 3.21 2.23 2.47
N ILE A 25 3.44 2.03 1.18
CA ILE A 25 3.93 3.06 0.25
C ILE A 25 2.81 3.47 -0.71
N SER A 26 2.92 4.64 -1.33
CA SER A 26 1.86 5.19 -2.19
C SER A 26 2.35 5.79 -3.51
N SER A 27 3.65 5.85 -3.76
CA SER A 27 4.22 6.56 -4.91
C SER A 27 5.17 5.70 -5.74
N ALA A 28 5.23 5.99 -7.05
CA ALA A 28 6.12 5.36 -8.01
C ALA A 28 7.60 5.46 -7.57
N MET A 29 7.98 6.62 -7.03
CA MET A 29 9.34 6.82 -6.50
C MET A 29 9.66 5.88 -5.34
N ALA A 30 8.69 5.65 -4.44
CA ALA A 30 8.86 4.75 -3.31
C ALA A 30 8.97 3.28 -3.76
N ALA A 31 8.14 2.84 -4.73
CA ALA A 31 8.29 1.51 -5.30
C ALA A 31 9.63 1.34 -6.02
N GLY A 32 10.08 2.37 -6.76
CA GLY A 32 11.41 2.38 -7.37
C GLY A 32 12.54 2.27 -6.33
N ALA A 33 12.41 2.93 -5.18
CA ALA A 33 13.37 2.80 -4.08
C ALA A 33 13.41 1.38 -3.49
N VAL A 34 12.24 0.78 -3.24
CA VAL A 34 12.14 -0.60 -2.76
C VAL A 34 12.75 -1.57 -3.78
N ASN A 35 12.44 -1.44 -5.07
CA ASN A 35 12.99 -2.30 -6.12
C ASN A 35 14.52 -2.21 -6.19
N ARG A 36 15.08 -0.99 -6.13
CA ARG A 36 16.54 -0.79 -6.06
C ARG A 36 17.13 -1.48 -4.84
N ALA A 37 16.55 -1.28 -3.66
CA ALA A 37 17.04 -1.90 -2.44
C ALA A 37 17.00 -3.44 -2.48
N LYS A 38 15.92 -4.02 -3.04
CA LYS A 38 15.82 -5.48 -3.29
C LYS A 38 16.91 -5.96 -4.26
N THR A 39 17.10 -5.26 -5.38
CA THR A 39 18.13 -5.58 -6.39
C THR A 39 19.55 -5.52 -5.81
N ASP A 40 19.77 -4.59 -4.88
CA ASP A 40 21.02 -4.39 -4.16
C ASP A 40 21.26 -5.40 -3.02
N GLY A 41 20.36 -6.38 -2.86
CA GLY A 41 20.48 -7.48 -1.89
C GLY A 41 19.99 -7.15 -0.48
N ALA A 42 19.29 -6.04 -0.27
CA ALA A 42 18.72 -5.72 1.03
C ALA A 42 17.52 -6.63 1.35
N ASN A 43 17.41 -7.07 2.61
CA ASN A 43 16.27 -7.86 3.09
C ASN A 43 15.07 -6.95 3.38
N VAL A 44 14.41 -6.48 2.31
CA VAL A 44 13.34 -5.49 2.40
C VAL A 44 12.08 -5.95 1.69
N THR A 45 10.94 -5.61 2.26
CA THR A 45 9.61 -5.83 1.69
C THR A 45 8.75 -4.58 1.82
N ALA A 46 7.66 -4.51 1.06
CA ALA A 46 6.74 -3.39 1.09
C ALA A 46 5.28 -3.84 1.00
N GLY A 47 4.41 -3.07 1.65
CA GLY A 47 2.97 -3.13 1.50
C GLY A 47 2.41 -1.92 0.77
N VAL A 48 1.17 -2.05 0.29
CA VAL A 48 0.36 -0.94 -0.22
C VAL A 48 -1.06 -1.07 0.32
N ALA A 49 -1.69 0.06 0.64
CA ALA A 49 -3.08 0.04 1.07
C ALA A 49 -4.01 -0.11 -0.13
N ILE A 50 -5.08 -0.90 0.01
CA ILE A 50 -6.04 -1.14 -1.08
C ILE A 50 -6.67 0.14 -1.64
N HIS A 51 -6.86 1.16 -0.80
CA HIS A 51 -7.36 2.47 -1.25
C HIS A 51 -6.37 3.20 -2.17
N ASN A 52 -5.05 3.02 -2.00
CA ASN A 52 -4.04 3.58 -2.90
C ASN A 52 -3.93 2.83 -4.23
N LEU A 53 -4.57 1.66 -4.36
CA LEU A 53 -4.71 0.94 -5.65
C LEU A 53 -6.05 1.25 -6.31
N SER A 54 -7.07 1.58 -5.50
CA SER A 54 -8.46 1.71 -5.96
C SER A 54 -8.86 3.14 -6.28
N LEU A 55 -8.19 4.13 -5.67
CA LEU A 55 -8.51 5.56 -5.71
C LEU A 55 -7.25 6.39 -6.00
N ASN A 56 -7.45 7.60 -6.49
CA ASN A 56 -6.41 8.61 -6.76
C ASN A 56 -6.86 10.01 -6.28
N GLU A 57 -6.03 11.02 -6.49
CA GLU A 57 -6.30 12.39 -6.06
C GLU A 57 -7.57 13.00 -6.68
N ASN A 58 -8.02 12.53 -7.85
CA ASN A 58 -9.26 13.01 -8.46
C ASN A 58 -10.49 12.62 -7.62
N ASP A 59 -10.42 11.49 -6.90
CA ASP A 59 -11.50 11.05 -6.02
C ASP A 59 -11.68 11.98 -4.81
N VAL A 60 -10.61 12.66 -4.39
CA VAL A 60 -10.66 13.68 -3.32
C VAL A 60 -11.62 14.80 -3.70
N GLY A 61 -11.67 15.16 -4.99
CA GLY A 61 -12.61 16.13 -5.56
C GLY A 61 -12.62 17.45 -4.78
N GLU A 62 -13.81 17.88 -4.35
CA GLU A 62 -14.03 19.08 -3.53
C GLU A 62 -13.62 18.87 -2.07
N TYR A 63 -12.39 18.37 -1.83
CA TYR A 63 -11.84 18.16 -0.49
C TYR A 63 -12.70 17.25 0.40
N ARG A 64 -13.18 16.12 -0.17
CA ARG A 64 -13.91 15.11 0.59
C ARG A 64 -13.01 14.52 1.67
N THR A 65 -13.28 14.90 2.91
CA THR A 65 -12.51 14.57 4.11
C THR A 65 -12.44 13.07 4.40
N PHE A 66 -13.40 12.28 3.93
CA PHE A 66 -13.35 10.82 3.98
C PHE A 66 -12.16 10.23 3.21
N PHE A 67 -11.59 10.96 2.24
CA PHE A 67 -10.37 10.60 1.53
C PHE A 67 -9.10 11.23 2.12
N ARG A 68 -9.18 11.87 3.30
CA ARG A 68 -7.99 12.19 4.09
C ARG A 68 -7.44 10.90 4.68
N LEU A 69 -6.34 10.42 4.09
CA LEU A 69 -5.69 9.14 4.36
C LEU A 69 -4.19 9.33 4.56
N THR A 70 -3.54 8.34 5.17
CA THR A 70 -2.09 8.29 5.33
C THR A 70 -1.58 6.91 4.91
N PRO A 71 -0.71 6.80 3.90
CA PRO A 71 -0.31 7.85 2.96
C PRO A 71 -1.50 8.44 2.16
N PRO A 72 -1.39 9.66 1.61
CA PRO A 72 -2.49 10.27 0.87
C PRO A 72 -2.72 9.56 -0.48
N LEU A 73 -3.89 9.78 -1.08
CA LEU A 73 -4.12 9.44 -2.48
C LEU A 73 -3.21 10.31 -3.36
N ARG A 74 -2.63 9.70 -4.39
CA ARG A 74 -1.67 10.33 -5.31
C ARG A 74 -2.29 10.54 -6.69
N ALA A 75 -1.52 11.13 -7.60
CA ALA A 75 -1.86 11.18 -9.01
C ALA A 75 -2.15 9.79 -9.59
N GLU A 76 -2.89 9.76 -10.69
CA GLU A 76 -3.24 8.51 -11.37
C GLU A 76 -2.00 7.71 -11.80
N ASP A 77 -0.94 8.40 -12.24
CA ASP A 77 0.31 7.75 -12.64
C ASP A 77 0.97 6.98 -11.48
N ASP A 78 0.92 7.54 -10.26
CA ASP A 78 1.40 6.86 -9.06
C ASP A 78 0.52 5.63 -8.76
N ARG A 79 -0.81 5.76 -8.87
CA ARG A 79 -1.75 4.64 -8.65
C ARG A 79 -1.47 3.48 -9.62
N LEU A 80 -1.29 3.79 -10.90
CA LEU A 80 -0.96 2.80 -11.94
C LEU A 80 0.41 2.17 -11.70
N ALA A 81 1.41 2.95 -11.29
CA ALA A 81 2.71 2.42 -10.91
C ALA A 81 2.63 1.47 -9.69
N MET A 82 1.75 1.73 -8.72
CA MET A 82 1.55 0.82 -7.58
C MET A 82 0.86 -0.47 -7.99
N ILE A 83 -0.07 -0.42 -8.95
CA ILE A 83 -0.67 -1.63 -9.54
C ILE A 83 0.40 -2.46 -10.24
N GLU A 84 1.27 -1.83 -11.03
CA GLU A 84 2.37 -2.54 -11.70
C GLU A 84 3.37 -3.14 -10.69
N ALA A 85 3.69 -2.41 -9.63
CA ALA A 85 4.55 -2.89 -8.56
C ALA A 85 3.95 -4.09 -7.78
N ILE A 86 2.62 -4.22 -7.73
CA ILE A 86 1.97 -5.45 -7.25
C ILE A 86 2.18 -6.60 -8.23
N LYS A 87 2.04 -6.34 -9.54
CA LYS A 87 2.10 -7.36 -10.60
C LYS A 87 3.50 -7.94 -10.74
N ASP A 88 4.53 -7.09 -10.70
CA ASP A 88 5.93 -7.50 -10.88
C ASP A 88 6.60 -8.02 -9.60
N GLY A 89 5.95 -7.88 -8.43
CA GLY A 89 6.48 -8.34 -7.15
C GLY A 89 7.35 -7.35 -6.39
N THR A 90 7.49 -6.11 -6.88
CA THR A 90 8.16 -5.01 -6.17
C THR A 90 7.48 -4.76 -4.83
N ILE A 91 6.14 -4.73 -4.79
CA ILE A 91 5.33 -4.67 -3.57
C ILE A 91 4.82 -6.06 -3.25
N ASP A 92 5.02 -6.48 -2.00
CA ASP A 92 4.84 -7.85 -1.57
C ASP A 92 3.41 -8.15 -1.11
N ILE A 93 2.76 -7.18 -0.46
CA ILE A 93 1.45 -7.38 0.17
C ILE A 93 0.48 -6.23 -0.07
N ILE A 94 -0.82 -6.55 -0.09
CA ILE A 94 -1.91 -5.58 -0.05
C ILE A 94 -2.51 -5.60 1.36
N VAL A 95 -2.71 -4.42 1.95
CA VAL A 95 -3.32 -4.27 3.28
C VAL A 95 -4.61 -3.46 3.21
N SER A 96 -5.55 -3.71 4.14
CA SER A 96 -6.74 -2.87 4.27
C SER A 96 -6.39 -1.44 4.71
N SER A 97 -5.32 -1.31 5.50
CA SER A 97 -5.01 -0.10 6.27
C SER A 97 -6.24 0.41 7.04
N HIS A 98 -7.02 -0.53 7.60
CA HIS A 98 -8.22 -0.23 8.37
C HIS A 98 -7.86 0.60 9.60
N ASP A 99 -8.27 1.87 9.56
CA ASP A 99 -7.97 2.90 10.55
C ASP A 99 -9.24 3.74 10.78
N PRO A 100 -10.21 3.21 11.55
CA PRO A 100 -11.47 3.88 11.81
C PRO A 100 -11.25 5.19 12.55
N GLN A 101 -12.00 6.21 12.15
CA GLN A 101 -11.95 7.53 12.76
C GLN A 101 -13.37 7.94 13.18
N ASP A 102 -13.44 8.78 14.20
CA ASP A 102 -14.72 9.30 14.68
C ASP A 102 -15.40 10.17 13.62
N VAL A 103 -16.73 10.05 13.53
CA VAL A 103 -17.52 10.73 12.50
C VAL A 103 -17.43 12.24 12.55
N ASP A 104 -17.27 12.83 13.74
CA ASP A 104 -17.17 14.27 13.92
C ASP A 104 -15.80 14.75 13.46
N THR A 105 -14.74 14.01 13.79
CA THR A 105 -13.38 14.30 13.31
C THR A 105 -13.25 14.17 11.80
N LYS A 106 -14.06 13.32 11.15
CA LYS A 106 -14.08 13.22 9.68
C LYS A 106 -14.91 14.31 9.01
N ARG A 107 -15.71 15.10 9.72
CA ARG A 107 -16.57 16.16 9.16
C ARG A 107 -15.99 17.58 9.30
N LEU A 108 -14.81 17.71 9.88
CA LEU A 108 -14.06 18.97 9.91
C LEU A 108 -13.55 19.37 8.51
N PRO A 109 -13.10 20.63 8.29
CA PRO A 109 -12.39 21.01 7.08
C PRO A 109 -11.22 20.06 6.77
N PHE A 110 -10.87 19.90 5.50
CA PHE A 110 -9.89 18.87 5.08
C PHE A 110 -8.53 18.98 5.76
N ALA A 111 -8.08 20.20 6.12
CA ALA A 111 -6.83 20.41 6.86
C ALA A 111 -6.90 19.97 8.34
N ASP A 112 -8.10 19.88 8.91
CA ASP A 112 -8.36 19.55 10.32
C ASP A 112 -8.95 18.15 10.52
N ALA A 113 -9.54 17.55 9.48
CA ALA A 113 -10.17 16.22 9.57
C ALA A 113 -9.20 15.07 9.88
N ALA A 114 -9.59 14.09 10.70
CA ALA A 114 -8.72 12.95 10.97
C ALA A 114 -8.34 12.18 9.70
N ALA A 115 -7.06 11.77 9.61
CA ALA A 115 -6.61 10.86 8.56
C ALA A 115 -6.93 9.43 8.95
N GLY A 116 -7.48 8.65 8.02
CA GLY A 116 -7.90 7.27 8.26
C GLY A 116 -9.27 6.96 7.67
N ALA A 117 -9.48 5.67 7.38
CA ALA A 117 -10.75 5.13 6.91
C ALA A 117 -10.86 3.64 7.26
N ILE A 118 -12.09 3.16 7.32
CA ILE A 118 -12.38 1.72 7.32
C ILE A 118 -12.07 1.13 5.93
N GLY A 119 -11.43 -0.04 5.91
CA GLY A 119 -11.15 -0.75 4.66
C GLY A 119 -11.08 -2.27 4.79
N LEU A 120 -11.46 -2.82 5.94
CA LEU A 120 -11.32 -4.26 6.20
C LEU A 120 -12.39 -5.04 5.45
N GLU A 121 -13.64 -4.60 5.56
CA GLU A 121 -14.80 -5.24 4.96
C GLU A 121 -14.80 -5.13 3.43
N THR A 122 -14.13 -4.12 2.88
CA THR A 122 -14.09 -3.83 1.45
C THR A 122 -12.81 -4.31 0.77
N LEU A 123 -11.82 -4.79 1.51
CA LEU A 123 -10.50 -5.18 1.01
C LEU A 123 -10.58 -6.15 -0.19
N LEU A 124 -11.27 -7.28 -0.01
CA LEU A 124 -11.35 -8.30 -1.05
C LEU A 124 -12.13 -7.80 -2.27
N GLY A 125 -13.27 -7.13 -2.06
CA GLY A 125 -14.09 -6.61 -3.16
C GLY A 125 -13.33 -5.59 -4.02
N ALA A 126 -12.61 -4.67 -3.36
CA ALA A 126 -11.76 -3.70 -4.05
C ALA A 126 -10.59 -4.36 -4.77
N ALA A 127 -9.95 -5.36 -4.17
CA ALA A 127 -8.86 -6.11 -4.82
C ALA A 127 -9.35 -6.87 -6.05
N LEU A 128 -10.51 -7.53 -5.98
CA LEU A 128 -11.10 -8.28 -7.09
C LEU A 128 -11.44 -7.38 -8.29
N ARG A 129 -11.68 -6.09 -8.08
CA ARG A 129 -11.84 -5.13 -9.18
C ARG A 129 -10.58 -5.07 -10.07
N LEU A 130 -9.39 -5.15 -9.48
CA LEU A 130 -8.13 -5.20 -10.25
C LEU A 130 -8.06 -6.46 -11.14
N TYR A 131 -8.58 -7.58 -10.66
CA TYR A 131 -8.67 -8.79 -11.49
C TYR A 131 -9.70 -8.65 -12.60
N HIS A 132 -10.92 -8.20 -12.28
CA HIS A 132 -12.00 -8.07 -13.26
C HIS A 132 -11.71 -7.03 -14.35
N ASN A 133 -10.87 -6.03 -14.06
CA ASN A 133 -10.38 -5.06 -15.04
C ASN A 133 -9.23 -5.59 -15.90
N GLY A 134 -8.67 -6.76 -15.60
CA GLY A 134 -7.49 -7.31 -16.28
C GLY A 134 -6.17 -6.68 -15.80
N ASP A 135 -6.19 -5.92 -14.71
CA ASP A 135 -5.00 -5.28 -14.16
C ASP A 135 -4.08 -6.31 -13.51
N VAL A 136 -4.57 -7.14 -12.58
CA VAL A 136 -3.74 -8.08 -11.80
C VAL A 136 -4.29 -9.51 -11.89
N PRO A 137 -3.48 -10.54 -12.17
CA PRO A 137 -3.93 -11.93 -12.14
C PRO A 137 -4.49 -12.34 -10.78
N LEU A 138 -5.57 -13.14 -10.76
CA LEU A 138 -6.24 -13.55 -9.52
C LEU A 138 -5.29 -14.25 -8.53
N LEU A 139 -4.43 -15.15 -9.03
CA LEU A 139 -3.46 -15.85 -8.18
C LEU A 139 -2.46 -14.89 -7.52
N ARG A 140 -2.07 -13.82 -8.23
CA ARG A 140 -1.19 -12.79 -7.65
C ARG A 140 -1.91 -12.02 -6.54
N LEU A 141 -3.18 -11.66 -6.73
CA LEU A 141 -3.96 -11.01 -5.67
C LEU A 141 -4.10 -11.91 -4.43
N ILE A 142 -4.46 -13.18 -4.61
CA ILE A 142 -4.54 -14.15 -3.51
C ILE A 142 -3.21 -14.25 -2.78
N GLU A 143 -2.09 -14.33 -3.52
CA GLU A 143 -0.76 -14.35 -2.93
C GLU A 143 -0.52 -13.11 -2.05
N THR A 144 -0.72 -11.90 -2.60
CA THR A 144 -0.47 -10.64 -1.86
C THR A 144 -1.38 -10.41 -0.66
N LEU A 145 -2.55 -11.05 -0.61
CA LEU A 145 -3.54 -10.91 0.46
C LEU A 145 -3.46 -12.01 1.52
N SER A 146 -2.82 -13.15 1.22
CA SER A 146 -2.82 -14.33 2.10
C SER A 146 -1.47 -15.03 2.20
N THR A 147 -0.97 -15.60 1.12
CA THR A 147 0.25 -16.44 1.12
C THR A 147 1.51 -15.62 1.42
N ALA A 148 1.70 -14.47 0.76
CA ALA A 148 2.84 -13.60 0.98
C ALA A 148 2.88 -13.04 2.41
N PRO A 149 1.82 -12.43 2.97
CA PRO A 149 1.89 -11.93 4.35
C PRO A 149 2.15 -13.07 5.37
N ALA A 150 1.53 -14.25 5.19
CA ALA A 150 1.80 -15.38 6.07
C ALA A 150 3.27 -15.84 6.01
N ARG A 151 3.82 -15.96 4.80
CA ARG A 151 5.22 -16.34 4.56
C ARG A 151 6.20 -15.31 5.13
N LEU A 152 5.97 -14.02 4.88
CA LEU A 152 6.87 -12.94 5.29
C LEU A 152 6.95 -12.76 6.80
N PHE A 153 5.82 -12.95 7.49
CA PHE A 153 5.74 -12.74 8.94
C PHE A 153 5.75 -14.04 9.74
N GLY A 154 5.97 -15.20 9.09
CA GLY A 154 6.05 -16.50 9.76
C GLY A 154 4.74 -16.91 10.45
N LEU A 155 3.59 -16.53 9.89
CA LEU A 155 2.28 -16.79 10.48
C LEU A 155 1.72 -18.15 10.01
N PRO A 156 0.98 -18.87 10.85
CA PRO A 156 0.24 -20.05 10.41
C PRO A 156 -0.87 -19.64 9.44
N GLY A 157 -0.98 -20.33 8.30
CA GLY A 157 -2.01 -20.09 7.28
C GLY A 157 -1.44 -19.63 5.94
N GLY A 158 -2.28 -18.95 5.13
CA GLY A 158 -1.90 -18.47 3.80
C GLY A 158 -1.87 -19.55 2.70
N THR A 159 -2.39 -20.74 2.99
CA THR A 159 -2.50 -21.89 2.08
C THR A 159 -3.84 -22.60 2.26
N LEU A 160 -4.34 -23.26 1.23
CA LEU A 160 -5.53 -24.13 1.25
C LEU A 160 -5.14 -25.56 0.85
#